data_AF-A0A3B3ITB8-F1
#
_entry.id   AF-A0A3B3ITB8-F1
#
_cell.length_a   1.000
_cell.length_b   1.000
_cell.length_c   1.000
_cell.angle_alpha   90.00
_cell.angle_beta   90.00
_cell.angle_gamma   90.00
#
_symmetry.space_group_name_H-M   'P 1'
#
loop_
_entity.id
_entity.type
_entity.pdbx_description
1 polymer ?
#
loop_
_entity_poly.entity_id
_entity_poly.type
_entity_poly.pdbx_seq_one_letter_code
_entity_poly.pdbx_strand_id
1 'polypeptide(L)'
;MKYILVTGGVISGIGKGIIASSVGTILKSCGLHVTSIKIDPYINIDAGTFSPYEHGEVFVLDDGGEVDLDLGNYERFLDIRLTKDNNLTTGKIYQYVINKERKGDYLGKTVQVVPHITDAIQEWVMRQALIPVDEDGLEPQVCVIELGGTVGDIESMPFIEAFRQFQFKVKRENFCNIHVSLVPQPSSTGEQKTKPTQNSVRELRGLGLSPDLVVCRCSNPLDTSVKEKISMFCHVEPEQVICVHDVSSIYRVPLLLEEQGVVDYFLRRLDLPIERQPRKMLMKWKEMADRYDRLLETCSIALVGKYTKFSDSYASVIKALEHSALAINHKLEIK
;
A
#
# COMPACT_ATOMS: atom_id res chain seq x y z
N MET A 1 -5.09 -5.79 -17.53
CA MET A 1 -4.61 -5.04 -16.35
C MET A 1 -5.75 -4.35 -15.62
N LYS A 2 -5.86 -4.57 -14.30
CA LYS A 2 -6.71 -3.81 -13.37
C LYS A 2 -5.82 -3.06 -12.39
N TYR A 3 -6.22 -1.88 -11.95
CA TYR A 3 -5.43 -1.02 -11.06
C TYR A 3 -6.18 -0.78 -9.76
N ILE A 4 -5.51 -0.96 -8.63
CA ILE A 4 -6.03 -0.66 -7.30
C ILE A 4 -5.14 0.42 -6.69
N LEU A 5 -5.61 1.66 -6.68
CA LEU A 5 -4.91 2.78 -6.03
C LEU A 5 -5.25 2.79 -4.53
N VAL A 6 -4.23 2.82 -3.69
CA VAL A 6 -4.33 2.95 -2.24
C VAL A 6 -3.80 4.32 -1.83
N THR A 7 -4.66 5.15 -1.25
CA THR A 7 -4.33 6.51 -0.79
C THR A 7 -4.41 6.63 0.73
N GLY A 8 -3.63 7.55 1.30
CA GLY A 8 -3.61 7.84 2.73
C GLY A 8 -4.41 9.07 3.09
N GLY A 9 -5.12 9.02 4.21
CA GLY A 9 -5.91 10.13 4.70
C GLY A 9 -5.21 10.99 5.75
N VAL A 10 -5.50 10.71 7.02
CA VAL A 10 -5.36 11.67 8.13
C VAL A 10 -3.92 11.83 8.63
N ILE A 11 -3.13 10.76 8.61
CA ILE A 11 -1.75 10.75 9.10
C ILE A 11 -0.86 9.90 8.20
N SER A 12 0.44 10.24 8.14
CA SER A 12 1.48 9.33 7.67
C SER A 12 1.62 8.13 8.63
N GLY A 13 2.16 7.01 8.14
CA GLY A 13 2.35 5.81 8.98
C GLY A 13 1.07 5.05 9.37
N ILE A 14 -0.09 5.35 8.77
CA ILE A 14 -1.37 4.66 9.09
C ILE A 14 -1.41 3.16 8.74
N GLY A 15 -0.41 2.66 8.01
CA GLY A 15 -0.34 1.27 7.54
C GLY A 15 -0.84 1.07 6.10
N LYS A 16 -0.66 2.05 5.21
CA LYS A 16 -0.99 1.94 3.78
C LYS A 16 -0.33 0.72 3.12
N GLY A 17 0.99 0.58 3.28
CA GLY A 17 1.74 -0.56 2.76
C GLY A 17 1.21 -1.92 3.25
N ILE A 18 0.75 -2.01 4.50
CA ILE A 18 0.12 -3.23 5.03
C ILE A 18 -1.24 -3.50 4.36
N ILE A 19 -2.08 -2.48 4.16
CA ILE A 19 -3.36 -2.66 3.45
C ILE A 19 -3.13 -3.03 1.99
N ALA A 20 -2.23 -2.33 1.29
CA ALA A 20 -1.90 -2.59 -0.10
C ALA A 20 -1.33 -4.00 -0.31
N SER A 21 -0.35 -4.40 0.51
CA SER A 21 0.23 -5.75 0.46
C SER A 21 -0.78 -6.84 0.83
N SER A 22 -1.67 -6.58 1.78
CA SER A 22 -2.74 -7.52 2.16
C SER A 22 -3.76 -7.71 1.03
N VAL A 23 -4.15 -6.64 0.33
CA VAL A 23 -4.99 -6.73 -0.87
C VAL A 23 -4.29 -7.55 -1.95
N GLY A 24 -3.00 -7.30 -2.19
CA GLY A 24 -2.21 -8.08 -3.14
C GLY A 24 -2.14 -9.57 -2.78
N THR A 25 -1.91 -9.86 -1.50
CA THR A 25 -1.89 -11.23 -0.95
C THR A 25 -3.22 -11.95 -1.18
N ILE A 26 -4.34 -11.28 -0.91
CA ILE A 26 -5.68 -11.84 -1.12
C ILE A 26 -5.89 -12.16 -2.59
N LEU A 27 -5.56 -11.24 -3.49
CA LEU A 27 -5.77 -11.43 -4.94
C LEU A 27 -4.84 -12.51 -5.50
N LYS A 28 -3.59 -12.58 -5.04
CA LYS A 28 -2.67 -13.67 -5.39
C LYS A 28 -3.17 -15.03 -4.87
N SER A 29 -3.77 -15.05 -3.67
CA SER A 29 -4.44 -16.25 -3.15
C SER A 29 -5.67 -16.68 -3.95
N CYS A 30 -6.24 -15.78 -4.74
CA CYS A 30 -7.32 -16.03 -5.71
C CYS A 30 -6.81 -16.53 -7.08
N GLY A 31 -5.50 -16.74 -7.24
CA GLY A 31 -4.88 -17.23 -8.47
C GLY A 31 -4.58 -16.14 -9.51
N LEU A 32 -4.62 -14.86 -9.11
CA LEU A 32 -4.28 -13.76 -10.01
C LEU A 32 -2.80 -13.41 -9.92
N HIS A 33 -2.20 -13.04 -11.05
CA HIS A 33 -0.86 -12.43 -11.06
C HIS A 33 -0.97 -10.97 -10.60
N VAL A 34 -0.19 -10.61 -9.57
CA VAL A 34 -0.26 -9.30 -8.92
C VAL A 34 1.13 -8.66 -8.91
N THR A 35 1.19 -7.40 -9.36
CA THR A 35 2.37 -6.55 -9.20
C THR A 35 2.08 -5.37 -8.27
N SER A 36 3.15 -4.71 -7.80
CA SER A 36 3.06 -3.54 -6.92
C SER A 36 3.86 -2.38 -7.48
N ILE A 37 3.32 -1.16 -7.34
CA ILE A 37 4.02 0.09 -7.60
C ILE A 37 3.85 0.98 -6.37
N LYS A 38 4.98 1.37 -5.77
CA LYS A 38 5.01 2.34 -4.67
C LYS A 38 5.36 3.70 -5.23
N ILE A 39 4.51 4.68 -4.97
CA ILE A 39 4.74 6.07 -5.31
C ILE A 39 5.18 6.81 -4.05
N ASP A 40 6.30 7.49 -4.16
CA ASP A 40 6.88 8.30 -3.09
C ASP A 40 6.89 9.77 -3.47
N PRO A 41 6.18 10.62 -2.71
CA PRO A 41 6.10 12.04 -3.04
C PRO A 41 7.38 12.81 -2.73
N TYR A 42 8.38 12.20 -2.08
CA TYR A 42 9.68 12.84 -1.82
C TYR A 42 10.48 13.06 -3.12
N ILE A 43 11.43 14.00 -3.06
CA ILE A 43 12.20 14.46 -4.23
C ILE A 43 13.42 13.58 -4.53
N ASN A 44 13.98 12.86 -3.56
CA ASN A 44 15.09 11.93 -3.82
C ASN A 44 14.74 10.94 -4.94
N ILE A 45 15.69 10.66 -5.83
CA ILE A 45 15.48 9.76 -6.97
C ILE A 45 15.44 8.30 -6.51
N ASP A 46 16.27 7.98 -5.53
CA ASP A 46 16.43 6.70 -4.86
C ASP A 46 16.50 6.91 -3.34
N ALA A 47 16.35 5.83 -2.58
CA ALA A 47 16.41 5.87 -1.12
C ALA A 47 17.84 5.71 -0.58
N GLY A 48 18.81 5.35 -1.41
CA GLY A 48 20.18 4.99 -0.98
C GLY A 48 20.95 6.07 -0.23
N THR A 49 20.57 7.33 -0.43
CA THR A 49 21.18 8.48 0.25
C THR A 49 20.51 8.82 1.58
N PHE A 50 19.44 8.12 1.97
CA PHE A 50 18.75 8.37 3.22
C PHE A 50 19.56 7.93 4.44
N SER A 51 19.41 8.71 5.50
CA SER A 51 19.79 8.27 6.83
C SER A 51 18.74 7.27 7.34
N PRO A 52 19.14 6.11 7.88
CA PRO A 52 18.22 5.17 8.51
C PRO A 52 17.41 5.74 9.68
N TYR A 53 17.77 6.93 10.20
CA TYR A 53 17.02 7.64 11.22
C TYR A 53 15.78 8.39 10.69
N GLU A 54 15.72 8.69 9.39
CA GLU A 54 14.63 9.51 8.82
C GLU A 54 13.55 8.65 8.18
N HIS A 55 13.96 7.78 7.25
CA HIS A 55 13.03 6.98 6.43
C HIS A 55 13.14 5.47 6.71
N GLY A 56 13.81 5.09 7.79
CA GLY A 56 14.10 3.69 8.08
C GLY A 56 15.18 3.12 7.17
N GLU A 57 15.33 1.80 7.22
CA GLU A 57 16.30 1.08 6.41
C GLU A 57 16.07 1.24 4.89
N VAL A 58 17.16 1.31 4.11
CA VAL A 58 17.10 1.23 2.65
C VAL A 58 16.93 -0.22 2.23
N PHE A 59 15.90 -0.51 1.43
CA PHE A 59 15.68 -1.86 0.89
C PHE A 59 16.41 -2.00 -0.45
N VAL A 60 17.08 -3.13 -0.67
CA VAL A 60 17.86 -3.38 -1.88
C VAL A 60 17.19 -4.49 -2.69
N LEU A 61 16.89 -4.21 -3.95
CA LEU A 61 16.25 -5.14 -4.88
C LEU A 61 17.28 -5.99 -5.64
N ASP A 62 16.80 -7.08 -6.25
CA ASP A 62 17.63 -8.03 -7.04
C ASP A 62 18.39 -7.34 -8.19
N ASP A 63 17.85 -6.25 -8.77
CA ASP A 63 18.48 -5.47 -9.84
C ASP A 63 19.45 -4.38 -9.35
N GLY A 64 19.73 -4.34 -8.04
CA GLY A 64 20.58 -3.36 -7.39
C GLY A 64 19.88 -2.03 -7.08
N GLY A 65 18.55 -1.95 -7.22
CA GLY A 65 17.77 -0.78 -6.85
C GLY A 65 17.78 -0.52 -5.35
N GLU A 66 18.10 0.72 -4.95
CA GLU A 66 18.02 1.20 -3.56
C GLU A 66 16.70 1.95 -3.36
N VAL A 67 15.74 1.32 -2.69
CA VAL A 67 14.34 1.75 -2.63
C VAL A 67 13.83 1.89 -1.19
N ASP A 68 12.66 2.51 -1.08
CA ASP A 68 11.95 2.66 0.19
C ASP A 68 11.63 1.30 0.83
N LEU A 69 11.67 1.25 2.18
CA LEU A 69 11.44 0.05 2.98
C LEU A 69 10.09 -0.63 2.69
N ASP A 70 9.07 0.14 2.33
CA ASP A 70 7.73 -0.38 2.05
C ASP A 70 7.74 -1.38 0.89
N LEU A 71 8.70 -1.29 -0.06
CA LEU A 71 8.81 -2.28 -1.14
C LEU A 71 9.13 -3.68 -0.64
N GLY A 72 9.92 -3.79 0.42
CA GLY A 72 10.23 -5.07 1.05
C GLY A 72 8.99 -5.71 1.69
N ASN A 73 7.94 -4.95 2.03
CA ASN A 73 6.68 -5.53 2.46
C ASN A 73 5.98 -6.24 1.31
N TYR A 74 6.00 -5.68 0.10
CA TYR A 74 5.40 -6.32 -1.07
C TYR A 74 6.11 -7.62 -1.44
N GLU A 75 7.44 -7.64 -1.48
CA GLU A 75 8.18 -8.87 -1.80
C GLU A 75 7.92 -9.98 -0.76
N ARG A 76 7.93 -9.63 0.54
CA ARG A 76 7.67 -10.61 1.62
C ARG A 76 6.24 -11.14 1.61
N PHE A 77 5.26 -10.29 1.32
CA PHE A 77 3.85 -10.67 1.39
C PHE A 77 3.39 -11.43 0.15
N LEU A 78 3.82 -10.95 -1.02
CA LEU A 78 3.33 -11.43 -2.29
C LEU A 78 4.23 -12.52 -2.88
N ASP A 79 5.45 -12.76 -2.39
CA ASP A 79 6.39 -13.70 -3.02
C ASP A 79 6.64 -13.29 -4.49
N ILE A 80 7.10 -12.05 -4.67
CA ILE A 80 7.41 -11.40 -5.95
C ILE A 80 8.79 -10.75 -5.88
N ARG A 81 9.38 -10.47 -7.03
CA ARG A 81 10.65 -9.76 -7.16
C ARG A 81 10.42 -8.47 -7.94
N LEU A 82 10.50 -7.34 -7.23
CA LEU A 82 10.30 -6.02 -7.81
C LEU A 82 11.61 -5.53 -8.45
N THR A 83 11.47 -4.57 -9.37
CA THR A 83 12.60 -3.85 -9.95
C THR A 83 12.64 -2.43 -9.41
N LYS A 84 13.78 -1.74 -9.57
CA LYS A 84 13.93 -0.34 -9.13
C LYS A 84 12.91 0.63 -9.74
N ASP A 85 12.28 0.25 -10.85
CA ASP A 85 11.26 1.07 -11.51
C ASP A 85 9.85 0.88 -10.90
N ASN A 86 9.64 -0.14 -10.05
CA ASN A 86 8.43 -0.30 -9.24
C ASN A 86 8.35 0.75 -8.12
N ASN A 87 9.46 1.42 -7.80
CA ASN A 87 9.48 2.59 -6.94
C ASN A 87 9.49 3.87 -7.78
N LEU A 88 8.42 4.65 -7.71
CA LEU A 88 8.27 5.90 -8.44
C LEU A 88 8.34 7.10 -7.51
N THR A 89 9.39 7.90 -7.62
CA THR A 89 9.56 9.11 -6.80
C THR A 89 9.28 10.38 -7.60
N THR A 90 9.01 11.49 -6.91
CA THR A 90 8.90 12.82 -7.55
C THR A 90 10.18 13.14 -8.32
N GLY A 91 11.36 12.90 -7.73
CA GLY A 91 12.65 13.12 -8.39
C GLY A 91 12.80 12.35 -9.69
N LYS A 92 12.41 11.07 -9.69
CA LYS A 92 12.54 10.20 -10.86
C LYS A 92 11.70 10.70 -12.03
N ILE A 93 10.46 11.12 -11.79
CA ILE A 93 9.59 11.69 -12.84
C ILE A 93 10.12 13.04 -13.32
N TYR A 94 10.52 13.93 -12.42
CA TYR A 94 11.00 15.25 -12.79
C TYR A 94 12.30 15.15 -13.61
N GLN A 95 13.24 14.31 -13.17
CA GLN A 95 14.46 14.03 -13.92
C GLN A 95 14.16 13.44 -15.31
N TYR A 96 13.19 12.52 -15.41
CA TYR A 96 12.77 11.95 -16.68
C TYR A 96 12.23 13.01 -17.64
N VAL A 97 11.33 13.87 -17.18
CA VAL A 97 10.72 14.93 -18.00
C VAL A 97 11.74 16.00 -18.39
N ILE A 98 12.61 16.42 -17.46
CA ILE A 98 13.71 17.37 -17.75
C ILE A 98 14.63 16.79 -18.82
N ASN A 99 15.00 15.51 -18.71
CA ASN A 99 15.86 14.86 -19.71
C ASN A 99 15.21 14.80 -21.10
N LYS A 100 13.89 14.56 -21.18
CA LYS A 100 13.14 14.60 -22.45
C LYS A 100 13.08 16.01 -23.04
N GLU A 101 12.88 17.03 -22.21
CA GLU A 101 12.90 18.43 -22.63
C GLU A 101 14.24 18.82 -23.26
N ARG A 102 15.34 18.49 -22.61
CA ARG A 102 16.70 18.77 -23.13
C ARG A 102 17.03 18.04 -24.44
N LYS A 103 16.39 16.90 -24.70
CA LYS A 103 16.53 16.16 -25.97
C LYS A 103 15.68 16.74 -27.12
N GLY A 104 14.74 17.63 -26.81
CA GLY A 104 13.81 18.19 -27.78
C GLY A 104 12.57 17.33 -28.04
N ASP A 105 12.27 16.35 -27.19
CA ASP A 105 11.14 15.42 -27.37
C ASP A 105 9.77 16.13 -27.36
N TYR A 106 9.70 17.32 -26.75
CA TYR A 106 8.49 18.16 -26.71
C TYR A 106 8.41 19.19 -27.86
N LEU A 107 9.27 19.09 -28.88
CA LEU A 107 9.24 19.92 -30.09
C LEU A 107 9.29 21.44 -29.82
N GLY A 108 10.04 21.85 -28.80
CA GLY A 108 10.18 23.26 -28.40
C GLY A 108 8.96 23.87 -27.71
N LYS A 109 7.93 23.07 -27.38
CA LYS A 109 6.78 23.53 -26.60
C LYS A 109 7.12 23.66 -25.12
N THR A 110 6.45 24.58 -24.43
CA THR A 110 6.57 24.73 -22.98
C THR A 110 6.06 23.50 -22.24
N VAL A 111 6.93 22.94 -21.39
CA VAL A 111 6.61 21.81 -20.50
C VAL A 111 6.02 22.33 -19.19
N GLN A 112 5.00 21.67 -18.68
CA GLN A 112 4.24 22.04 -17.48
C GLN A 112 3.88 20.79 -16.68
N VAL A 113 3.51 20.95 -15.40
CA VAL A 113 3.06 19.82 -14.56
C VAL A 113 1.87 19.11 -15.21
N VAL A 114 0.87 19.86 -15.67
CA VAL A 114 -0.25 19.32 -16.44
C VAL A 114 -0.10 19.78 -17.90
N PRO A 115 -0.10 18.87 -18.90
CA PRO A 115 -0.24 17.42 -18.76
C PRO A 115 1.11 16.68 -18.64
N HIS A 116 2.27 17.31 -18.85
CA HIS A 116 3.51 16.58 -19.13
C HIS A 116 4.04 15.71 -17.98
N ILE A 117 3.94 16.18 -16.72
CA ILE A 117 4.30 15.36 -15.55
C ILE A 117 3.23 14.31 -15.30
N THR A 118 1.94 14.66 -15.41
CA THR A 118 0.83 13.73 -15.21
C THR A 118 0.80 12.61 -16.26
N ASP A 119 1.15 12.91 -17.51
CA ASP A 119 1.29 11.95 -18.60
C ASP A 119 2.48 11.02 -18.34
N ALA A 120 3.62 11.58 -17.92
CA ALA A 120 4.80 10.77 -17.58
C ALA A 120 4.53 9.79 -16.43
N ILE A 121 3.77 10.20 -15.40
CA ILE A 121 3.35 9.32 -14.30
C ILE A 121 2.45 8.20 -14.84
N GLN A 122 1.44 8.53 -15.64
CA GLN A 122 0.51 7.55 -16.21
C GLN A 122 1.24 6.55 -17.13
N GLU A 123 2.13 7.03 -18.00
CA GLU A 123 2.96 6.20 -18.87
C GLU A 123 3.87 5.27 -18.06
N TRP A 124 4.46 5.78 -16.98
CA TRP A 124 5.30 4.98 -16.08
C TRP A 124 4.50 3.82 -15.47
N VAL A 125 3.36 4.13 -14.86
CA VAL A 125 2.48 3.15 -14.22
C VAL A 125 2.01 2.11 -15.23
N MET A 126 1.54 2.53 -16.41
CA MET A 126 1.07 1.60 -17.45
C MET A 126 2.16 0.66 -17.92
N ARG A 127 3.40 1.15 -18.09
CA ARG A 127 4.54 0.33 -18.52
C ARG A 127 4.95 -0.65 -17.42
N GLN A 128 5.13 -0.17 -16.20
CA GLN A 128 5.64 -0.98 -15.09
C GLN A 128 4.63 -2.03 -14.63
N ALA A 129 3.33 -1.74 -14.71
CA ALA A 129 2.30 -2.71 -14.37
C ALA A 129 2.34 -3.97 -15.23
N LEU A 130 2.85 -3.89 -16.46
CA LEU A 130 2.92 -5.01 -17.42
C LEU A 130 4.19 -5.85 -17.25
N ILE A 131 5.18 -5.38 -16.49
CA ILE A 131 6.44 -6.10 -16.31
C ILE A 131 6.19 -7.29 -15.37
N PRO A 132 6.52 -8.53 -15.78
CA PRO A 132 6.43 -9.69 -14.91
C PRO A 132 7.32 -9.55 -13.67
N VAL A 133 6.76 -9.87 -12.51
CA VAL A 133 7.46 -9.86 -11.20
C VAL A 133 7.43 -11.23 -10.52
N ASP A 134 6.72 -12.19 -11.11
CA ASP A 134 6.65 -13.59 -10.70
C ASP A 134 7.71 -14.42 -11.47
N GLU A 135 8.13 -15.54 -10.89
CA GLU A 135 9.14 -16.43 -11.48
C GLU A 135 8.70 -17.09 -12.80
N ASP A 136 7.38 -17.20 -13.03
CA ASP A 136 6.84 -17.76 -14.27
C ASP A 136 6.89 -16.81 -15.48
N GLY A 137 7.25 -15.54 -15.26
CA GLY A 137 7.39 -14.54 -16.30
C GLY A 137 6.08 -14.11 -16.96
N LEU A 138 4.93 -14.37 -16.34
CA LEU A 138 3.63 -13.99 -16.88
C LEU A 138 3.29 -12.51 -16.61
N GLU A 139 2.56 -11.89 -17.55
CA GLU A 139 2.08 -10.52 -17.38
C GLU A 139 1.09 -10.42 -16.20
N PRO A 140 1.27 -9.47 -15.28
CA PRO A 140 0.34 -9.28 -14.17
C PRO A 140 -1.08 -8.95 -14.64
N GLN A 141 -2.08 -9.41 -13.89
CA GLN A 141 -3.49 -9.08 -14.15
C GLN A 141 -3.94 -7.88 -13.33
N VAL A 142 -3.37 -7.71 -12.13
CA VAL A 142 -3.69 -6.62 -11.20
C VAL A 142 -2.41 -5.91 -10.76
N CYS A 143 -2.44 -4.57 -10.77
CA CYS A 143 -1.42 -3.72 -10.19
C CYS A 143 -1.97 -3.02 -8.95
N VAL A 144 -1.41 -3.32 -7.78
CA VAL A 144 -1.67 -2.54 -6.56
C VAL A 144 -0.73 -1.35 -6.56
N ILE A 145 -1.28 -0.15 -6.46
CA ILE A 145 -0.52 1.10 -6.46
C ILE A 145 -0.68 1.73 -5.09
N GLU A 146 0.40 1.90 -4.36
CA GLU A 146 0.39 2.69 -3.12
C GLU A 146 0.86 4.11 -3.41
N LEU A 147 0.00 5.09 -3.15
CA LEU A 147 0.41 6.49 -3.09
C LEU A 147 0.86 6.83 -1.66
N GLY A 148 2.16 7.03 -1.49
CA GLY A 148 2.80 7.52 -0.28
C GLY A 148 2.31 8.91 0.15
N GLY A 149 2.68 9.32 1.37
CA GLY A 149 2.22 10.58 1.96
C GLY A 149 0.75 10.57 2.36
N THR A 150 0.17 11.76 2.50
CA THR A 150 -1.25 11.98 2.78
C THR A 150 -1.92 12.80 1.69
N VAL A 151 -3.22 12.58 1.50
CA VAL A 151 -4.02 13.38 0.57
C VAL A 151 -4.17 14.80 1.13
N GLY A 152 -3.91 15.79 0.29
CA GLY A 152 -3.94 17.21 0.65
C GLY A 152 -2.55 17.85 0.77
N ASP A 153 -1.49 17.02 0.79
CA ASP A 153 -0.11 17.51 0.78
C ASP A 153 0.26 18.05 -0.60
N ILE A 154 1.10 19.10 -0.64
CA ILE A 154 1.55 19.75 -1.88
C ILE A 154 2.28 18.74 -2.77
N GLU A 155 3.09 17.89 -2.15
CA GLU A 155 3.91 16.87 -2.80
C GLU A 155 3.04 15.79 -3.48
N SER A 156 1.82 15.55 -2.99
CA SER A 156 0.89 14.56 -3.55
C SER A 156 0.07 15.08 -4.74
N MET A 157 -0.03 16.40 -4.91
CA MET A 157 -0.92 17.03 -5.90
C MET A 157 -0.67 16.55 -7.34
N PRO A 158 0.58 16.44 -7.85
CA PRO A 158 0.81 15.96 -9.21
C PRO A 158 0.35 14.53 -9.42
N PHE A 159 0.50 13.66 -8.41
CA PHE A 159 0.11 12.26 -8.49
C PHE A 159 -1.40 12.08 -8.44
N ILE A 160 -2.09 12.79 -7.55
CA ILE A 160 -3.56 12.73 -7.49
C ILE A 160 -4.17 13.22 -8.80
N GLU A 161 -3.67 14.33 -9.38
CA GLU A 161 -4.14 14.81 -10.69
C GLU A 161 -3.83 13.81 -11.81
N ALA A 162 -2.67 13.14 -11.78
CA ALA A 162 -2.35 12.07 -12.71
C ALA A 162 -3.36 10.91 -12.62
N PHE A 163 -3.71 10.46 -11.41
CA PHE A 163 -4.70 9.39 -11.23
C PHE A 163 -6.13 9.83 -11.51
N ARG A 164 -6.45 11.11 -11.29
CA ARG A 164 -7.74 11.70 -11.68
C ARG A 164 -7.95 11.58 -13.19
N GLN A 165 -6.92 11.81 -14.00
CA GLN A 165 -6.98 11.61 -15.46
C GLN A 165 -6.94 10.10 -15.81
N PHE A 166 -6.11 9.35 -15.10
CA PHE A 166 -5.88 7.92 -15.35
C PHE A 166 -7.15 7.07 -15.29
N GLN A 167 -8.05 7.32 -14.32
CA GLN A 167 -9.30 6.57 -14.18
C GLN A 167 -10.17 6.62 -15.45
N PHE A 168 -10.12 7.72 -16.20
CA PHE A 168 -10.83 7.86 -17.48
C PHE A 168 -10.10 7.16 -18.61
N LYS A 169 -8.76 7.21 -18.60
CA LYS A 169 -7.89 6.56 -19.60
C LYS A 169 -8.03 5.04 -19.59
N VAL A 170 -8.09 4.42 -18.40
CA VAL A 170 -8.19 2.96 -18.27
C VAL A 170 -9.62 2.43 -18.20
N LYS A 171 -10.62 3.31 -18.10
CA LYS A 171 -12.04 3.01 -17.83
C LYS A 171 -12.35 2.61 -16.38
N ARG A 172 -13.61 2.82 -16.01
CA ARG A 172 -14.12 2.64 -14.64
C ARG A 172 -13.89 1.23 -14.12
N GLU A 173 -14.19 0.21 -14.90
CA GLU A 173 -14.08 -1.21 -14.57
C GLU A 173 -12.64 -1.72 -14.41
N ASN A 174 -11.64 -0.89 -14.73
CA ASN A 174 -10.22 -1.23 -14.60
C ASN A 174 -9.49 -0.44 -13.51
N PHE A 175 -10.18 0.46 -12.80
CA PHE A 175 -9.61 1.28 -11.75
C PHE A 175 -10.46 1.21 -10.48
N CYS A 176 -9.84 0.89 -9.35
CA CYS A 176 -10.46 0.88 -8.02
C CYS A 176 -9.64 1.74 -7.07
N ASN A 177 -10.30 2.46 -6.18
CA ASN A 177 -9.65 3.34 -5.21
C ASN A 177 -9.94 2.93 -3.76
N ILE A 178 -8.90 2.64 -2.99
CA ILE A 178 -8.95 2.40 -1.55
C ILE A 178 -8.43 3.65 -0.84
N HIS A 179 -9.21 4.17 0.08
CA HIS A 179 -8.78 5.26 0.94
C HIS A 179 -8.62 4.79 2.38
N VAL A 180 -7.38 4.82 2.88
CA VAL A 180 -7.04 4.40 4.25
C VAL A 180 -7.08 5.63 5.16
N SER A 181 -7.95 5.59 6.18
CA SER A 181 -8.21 6.72 7.07
C SER A 181 -8.19 6.30 8.54
N LEU A 182 -7.86 7.24 9.43
CA LEU A 182 -7.78 6.99 10.87
C LEU A 182 -9.11 7.35 11.52
N VAL A 183 -9.66 6.43 12.31
CA VAL A 183 -10.79 6.69 13.20
C VAL A 183 -10.25 6.70 14.63
N PRO A 184 -9.85 7.86 15.17
CA PRO A 184 -9.29 7.94 16.51
C PRO A 184 -10.38 7.76 17.57
N GLN A 185 -9.99 7.19 18.71
CA GLN A 185 -10.82 7.06 19.90
C GLN A 185 -10.07 7.64 21.10
N PRO A 186 -10.19 8.96 21.37
CA PRO A 186 -9.47 9.58 22.48
C PRO A 186 -9.87 8.94 23.81
N SER A 187 -8.87 8.50 24.59
CA SER A 187 -9.07 7.82 25.88
C SER A 187 -9.89 8.63 26.88
N SER A 188 -9.86 9.96 26.78
CA SER A 188 -10.66 10.87 27.60
C SER A 188 -12.16 10.80 27.33
N THR A 189 -12.58 10.38 26.13
CA THR A 189 -14.00 10.35 25.72
C THR A 189 -14.51 8.93 25.48
N GLY A 190 -13.63 8.00 25.09
CA GLY A 190 -14.01 6.63 24.73
C GLY A 190 -14.84 6.51 23.44
N GLU A 191 -15.11 7.61 22.72
CA GLU A 191 -15.98 7.61 21.54
C GLU A 191 -15.15 7.58 20.24
N GLN A 192 -15.52 6.71 19.31
CA GLN A 192 -14.91 6.63 17.99
C GLN A 192 -15.28 7.85 17.13
N LYS A 193 -14.27 8.64 16.73
CA LYS A 193 -14.49 9.92 16.03
C LYS A 193 -14.31 9.74 14.53
N THR A 194 -15.40 9.89 13.78
CA THR A 194 -15.44 9.77 12.31
C THR A 194 -15.04 11.04 11.56
N LYS A 195 -14.92 12.18 12.25
CA LYS A 195 -14.76 13.49 11.60
C LYS A 195 -13.48 13.62 10.75
N PRO A 196 -12.32 13.10 11.20
CA PRO A 196 -11.11 13.09 10.37
C PRO A 196 -11.33 12.35 9.04
N THR A 197 -11.98 11.18 9.06
CA THR A 197 -12.32 10.41 7.86
C THR A 197 -13.23 11.19 6.91
N GLN A 198 -14.25 11.87 7.43
CA GLN A 198 -15.16 12.69 6.61
C GLN A 198 -14.42 13.80 5.86
N ASN A 199 -13.53 14.52 6.55
CA ASN A 199 -12.75 15.60 5.94
C ASN A 199 -11.76 15.06 4.91
N SER A 200 -11.10 13.95 5.23
CA SER A 200 -10.15 13.27 4.34
C SER A 200 -10.80 12.80 3.03
N VAL A 201 -11.99 12.19 3.11
CA VAL A 201 -12.75 11.78 1.91
C VAL A 201 -13.27 12.98 1.13
N ARG A 202 -13.65 14.07 1.82
CA ARG A 202 -14.04 15.32 1.15
C ARG A 202 -12.87 15.90 0.34
N GLU A 203 -11.67 15.90 0.90
CA GLU A 203 -10.46 16.37 0.22
C GLU A 203 -10.16 15.53 -1.01
N LEU A 204 -10.11 14.19 -0.86
CA LEU A 204 -9.88 13.26 -1.97
C LEU A 204 -10.87 13.47 -3.12
N ARG A 205 -12.16 13.65 -2.80
CA ARG A 205 -13.20 13.95 -3.79
C ARG A 205 -13.05 15.32 -4.43
N GLY A 206 -12.62 16.32 -3.66
CA GLY A 206 -12.31 17.66 -4.16
C GLY A 206 -11.20 17.62 -5.22
N LEU A 207 -10.27 16.68 -5.10
CA LEU A 207 -9.20 16.42 -6.07
C LEU A 207 -9.63 15.48 -7.22
N GLY A 208 -10.90 15.05 -7.25
CA GLY A 208 -11.49 14.29 -8.36
C GLY A 208 -11.35 12.77 -8.28
N LEU A 209 -10.99 12.22 -7.12
CA LEU A 209 -11.01 10.78 -6.86
C LEU A 209 -12.10 10.44 -5.83
N SER A 210 -12.90 9.42 -6.10
CA SER A 210 -13.87 8.90 -5.14
C SER A 210 -13.39 7.57 -4.59
N PRO A 211 -13.45 7.32 -3.27
CA PRO A 211 -13.10 6.02 -2.73
C PRO A 211 -14.16 4.98 -3.09
N ASP A 212 -13.70 3.82 -3.56
CA ASP A 212 -14.50 2.61 -3.74
C ASP A 212 -14.60 1.83 -2.41
N LEU A 213 -13.50 1.81 -1.64
CA LEU A 213 -13.45 1.29 -0.27
C LEU A 213 -12.87 2.34 0.67
N VAL A 214 -13.46 2.45 1.87
CA VAL A 214 -12.94 3.28 2.96
C VAL A 214 -12.45 2.36 4.06
N VAL A 215 -11.12 2.23 4.17
CA VAL A 215 -10.47 1.38 5.17
C VAL A 215 -10.17 2.23 6.38
N CYS A 216 -10.84 1.92 7.49
CA CYS A 216 -10.76 2.65 8.74
C CYS A 216 -9.80 1.95 9.69
N ARG A 217 -8.60 2.52 9.86
CA ARG A 217 -7.66 2.11 10.92
C ARG A 217 -8.15 2.64 12.26
N CYS A 218 -8.25 1.76 13.25
CA CYS A 218 -8.75 2.07 14.59
C CYS A 218 -8.07 1.17 15.63
N SER A 219 -8.22 1.47 16.92
CA SER A 219 -7.68 0.61 17.98
C SER A 219 -8.61 -0.55 18.31
N ASN A 220 -9.91 -0.29 18.41
CA ASN A 220 -10.95 -1.28 18.66
C ASN A 220 -11.84 -1.45 17.42
N PRO A 221 -12.54 -2.59 17.25
CA PRO A 221 -13.54 -2.76 16.20
C PRO A 221 -14.54 -1.61 16.14
N LEU A 222 -14.93 -1.20 14.94
CA LEU A 222 -15.90 -0.11 14.75
C LEU A 222 -17.31 -0.55 15.15
N ASP A 223 -17.99 0.32 15.89
CA ASP A 223 -19.42 0.16 16.16
C ASP A 223 -20.24 0.25 14.86
N THR A 224 -21.36 -0.46 14.79
CA THR A 224 -22.25 -0.43 13.61
C THR A 224 -22.71 0.99 13.28
N SER A 225 -23.07 1.78 14.30
CA SER A 225 -23.48 3.18 14.13
C SER A 225 -22.37 4.06 13.56
N VAL A 226 -21.11 3.76 13.89
CA VAL A 226 -19.93 4.47 13.38
C VAL A 226 -19.71 4.10 11.92
N LYS A 227 -19.86 2.83 11.54
CA LYS A 227 -19.81 2.38 10.13
C LYS A 227 -20.90 3.03 9.28
N GLU A 228 -22.15 3.03 9.75
CA GLU A 228 -23.28 3.68 9.08
C GLU A 228 -23.05 5.18 8.89
N LYS A 229 -22.52 5.85 9.91
CA LYS A 229 -22.16 7.26 9.83
C LYS A 229 -21.08 7.50 8.77
N ILE A 230 -20.02 6.69 8.73
CA ILE A 230 -18.96 6.82 7.73
C ILE A 230 -19.55 6.60 6.33
N SER A 231 -20.35 5.55 6.13
CA SER A 231 -21.05 5.26 4.89
C SER A 231 -21.85 6.47 4.39
N MET A 232 -22.74 7.01 5.23
CA MET A 232 -23.59 8.16 4.89
C MET A 232 -22.78 9.41 4.53
N PHE A 233 -21.72 9.75 5.27
CA PHE A 233 -20.94 10.97 5.02
C PHE A 233 -19.91 10.83 3.89
N CYS A 234 -19.42 9.61 3.64
CA CYS A 234 -18.41 9.34 2.62
C CYS A 234 -19.03 8.93 1.28
N HIS A 235 -20.35 8.71 1.23
CA HIS A 235 -21.13 8.29 0.06
C HIS A 235 -20.66 6.94 -0.49
N VAL A 236 -20.49 5.97 0.41
CA VAL A 236 -20.21 4.56 0.09
C VAL A 236 -21.21 3.70 0.87
N GLU A 237 -21.51 2.50 0.38
CA GLU A 237 -22.36 1.54 1.09
C GLU A 237 -21.70 1.07 2.39
N PRO A 238 -22.48 0.64 3.41
CA PRO A 238 -21.93 0.16 4.68
C PRO A 238 -20.90 -0.97 4.53
N GLU A 239 -21.08 -1.85 3.55
CA GLU A 239 -20.17 -2.98 3.27
C GLU A 239 -18.82 -2.51 2.71
N GLN A 240 -18.73 -1.27 2.22
CA GLN A 240 -17.49 -0.66 1.70
C GLN A 240 -16.68 0.02 2.82
N VAL A 241 -17.21 0.08 4.04
CA VAL A 241 -16.52 0.61 5.23
C VAL A 241 -15.83 -0.54 5.96
N ILE A 242 -14.55 -0.71 5.66
CA ILE A 242 -13.74 -1.82 6.17
C ILE A 242 -13.06 -1.40 7.47
N CYS A 243 -13.25 -2.18 8.53
CA CYS A 243 -12.64 -1.95 9.83
C CYS A 243 -11.33 -2.70 9.95
N VAL A 244 -10.22 -1.99 10.18
CA VAL A 244 -8.93 -2.60 10.50
C VAL A 244 -8.52 -2.11 11.88
N HIS A 245 -8.81 -2.91 12.90
CA HIS A 245 -8.44 -2.59 14.28
C HIS A 245 -6.99 -3.02 14.58
N ASP A 246 -6.46 -2.65 15.74
CA ASP A 246 -5.14 -3.11 16.16
C ASP A 246 -5.17 -4.63 16.40
N VAL A 247 -4.34 -5.34 15.64
CA VAL A 247 -4.22 -6.80 15.66
C VAL A 247 -2.87 -7.22 16.24
N SER A 248 -2.80 -8.45 16.76
CA SER A 248 -1.58 -9.02 17.36
C SER A 248 -0.40 -9.10 16.40
N SER A 249 -0.67 -9.30 15.10
CA SER A 249 0.33 -9.42 14.05
C SER A 249 -0.20 -8.95 12.70
N ILE A 250 0.71 -8.47 11.86
CA ILE A 250 0.44 -8.11 10.46
C ILE A 250 -0.12 -9.31 9.65
N TYR A 251 0.16 -10.56 10.06
CA TYR A 251 -0.38 -11.76 9.42
C TYR A 251 -1.91 -11.88 9.52
N ARG A 252 -2.54 -11.20 10.49
CA ARG A 252 -4.00 -11.18 10.64
C ARG A 252 -4.69 -10.24 9.65
N VAL A 253 -3.99 -9.25 9.10
CA VAL A 253 -4.62 -8.20 8.28
C VAL A 253 -5.25 -8.75 6.98
N PRO A 254 -4.58 -9.62 6.19
CA PRO A 254 -5.23 -10.23 5.03
C PRO A 254 -6.49 -11.03 5.38
N LEU A 255 -6.49 -11.74 6.51
CA LEU A 255 -7.64 -12.52 6.97
C LEU A 255 -8.81 -11.61 7.39
N LEU A 256 -8.51 -10.53 8.10
CA LEU A 256 -9.50 -9.54 8.54
C LEU A 256 -10.17 -8.82 7.35
N LEU A 257 -9.42 -8.58 6.27
CA LEU A 257 -9.96 -8.01 5.04
C LEU A 257 -10.81 -9.05 4.28
N GLU A 258 -10.39 -10.31 4.23
CA GLU A 258 -11.18 -11.40 3.64
C GLU A 258 -12.54 -11.57 4.35
N GLU A 259 -12.55 -11.61 5.68
CA GLU A 259 -13.76 -11.74 6.50
C GLU A 259 -14.78 -10.62 6.26
N GLN A 260 -14.32 -9.45 5.83
CA GLN A 260 -15.16 -8.29 5.52
C GLN A 260 -15.61 -8.22 4.05
N GLY A 261 -15.42 -9.30 3.28
CA GLY A 261 -15.99 -9.42 1.93
C GLY A 261 -15.26 -8.62 0.86
N VAL A 262 -14.01 -8.21 1.10
CA VAL A 262 -13.21 -7.42 0.14
C VAL A 262 -13.01 -8.15 -1.19
N VAL A 263 -12.92 -9.48 -1.19
CA VAL A 263 -12.80 -10.27 -2.43
C VAL A 263 -14.03 -10.16 -3.31
N ASP A 264 -15.21 -10.35 -2.72
CA ASP A 264 -16.47 -10.27 -3.45
C ASP A 264 -16.72 -8.85 -3.98
N TYR A 265 -16.23 -7.84 -3.26
CA TYR A 265 -16.23 -6.46 -3.74
C TYR A 265 -15.39 -6.31 -5.01
N PHE A 266 -14.12 -6.75 -5.01
CA PHE A 266 -13.27 -6.63 -6.20
C PHE A 266 -13.77 -7.44 -7.39
N LEU A 267 -14.32 -8.63 -7.15
CA LEU A 267 -14.93 -9.45 -8.20
C LEU A 267 -16.00 -8.65 -8.96
N ARG A 268 -16.90 -7.98 -8.24
CA ARG A 268 -17.96 -7.16 -8.85
C ARG A 268 -17.45 -5.83 -9.40
N ARG A 269 -16.55 -5.16 -8.69
CA ARG A 269 -16.11 -3.78 -8.99
C ARG A 269 -15.14 -3.73 -10.16
N LEU A 270 -14.29 -4.73 -10.29
CA LEU A 270 -13.22 -4.81 -11.29
C LEU A 270 -13.44 -5.91 -12.34
N ASP A 271 -14.53 -6.67 -12.26
CA ASP A 271 -14.82 -7.78 -13.18
C ASP A 271 -13.63 -8.76 -13.25
N LEU A 272 -13.14 -9.18 -12.08
CA LEU A 272 -11.98 -10.06 -11.97
C LEU A 272 -12.39 -11.54 -12.16
N PRO A 273 -11.63 -12.34 -12.92
CA PRO A 273 -11.90 -13.76 -13.13
C PRO A 273 -11.43 -14.58 -11.92
N ILE A 274 -12.05 -14.35 -10.76
CA ILE A 274 -11.72 -15.05 -9.52
C ILE A 274 -12.50 -16.36 -9.47
N GLU A 275 -11.77 -17.48 -9.56
CA GLU A 275 -12.36 -18.79 -9.37
C GLU A 275 -12.60 -19.11 -7.89
N ARG A 276 -13.70 -19.80 -7.59
CA ARG A 276 -14.00 -20.28 -6.24
C ARG A 276 -13.22 -21.55 -5.95
N GLN A 277 -11.91 -21.41 -5.78
CA GLN A 277 -11.03 -22.49 -5.36
C GLN A 277 -10.57 -22.31 -3.90
N PRO A 278 -10.13 -23.40 -3.21
CA PRO A 278 -9.52 -23.28 -1.90
C PRO A 278 -8.28 -22.39 -1.96
N ARG A 279 -8.29 -21.28 -1.21
CA ARG A 279 -7.21 -20.28 -1.17
C ARG A 279 -6.02 -20.78 -0.36
N LYS A 280 -5.23 -21.70 -0.95
CA LYS A 280 -4.08 -22.36 -0.28
C LYS A 280 -3.10 -21.36 0.35
N MET A 281 -2.81 -20.25 -0.35
CA MET A 281 -1.94 -19.20 0.18
C MET A 281 -2.52 -18.61 1.46
N LEU A 282 -3.82 -18.29 1.48
CA LEU A 282 -4.47 -17.69 2.63
C LEU A 282 -4.60 -18.64 3.82
N MET A 283 -4.68 -19.96 3.58
CA MET A 283 -4.54 -20.97 4.63
C MET A 283 -3.16 -20.88 5.31
N LYS A 284 -2.07 -20.70 4.56
CA LYS A 284 -0.74 -20.49 5.13
C LYS A 284 -0.68 -19.22 6.00
N TRP A 285 -1.31 -18.14 5.55
CA TRP A 285 -1.43 -16.90 6.35
C TRP A 285 -2.19 -17.13 7.65
N LYS A 286 -3.30 -17.88 7.60
CA LYS A 286 -4.04 -18.29 8.79
C LYS A 286 -3.19 -19.11 9.75
N GLU A 287 -2.45 -20.10 9.25
CA GLU A 287 -1.55 -20.90 10.08
C GLU A 287 -0.44 -20.05 10.73
N MET A 288 0.17 -19.12 9.98
CA MET A 288 1.19 -18.22 10.51
C MET A 288 0.63 -17.31 11.60
N ALA A 289 -0.54 -16.71 11.36
CA ALA A 289 -1.20 -15.84 12.33
C ALA A 289 -1.59 -16.62 13.60
N ASP A 290 -2.12 -17.83 13.45
CA ASP A 290 -2.48 -18.71 14.56
C ASP A 290 -1.27 -19.18 15.36
N ARG A 291 -0.13 -19.46 14.72
CA ARG A 291 1.13 -19.79 15.41
C ARG A 291 1.65 -18.60 16.19
N TYR A 292 1.60 -17.41 15.60
CA TYR A 292 2.07 -16.18 16.24
C TYR A 292 1.32 -15.88 17.55
N ASP A 293 0.01 -16.12 17.59
CA ASP A 293 -0.80 -15.91 18.79
C ASP A 293 -0.58 -16.99 19.88
N ARG A 294 -0.04 -18.16 19.52
CA ARG A 294 0.16 -19.31 20.41
C ARG A 294 1.60 -19.49 20.90
N LEU A 295 2.50 -18.55 20.63
CA LEU A 295 3.92 -18.66 21.00
C LEU A 295 4.08 -18.74 22.53
N LEU A 296 4.72 -19.81 23.01
CA LEU A 296 4.88 -20.09 24.44
C LEU A 296 6.28 -19.75 24.96
N GLU A 297 7.32 -20.11 24.20
CA GLU A 297 8.71 -19.93 24.60
C GLU A 297 9.29 -18.66 23.98
N THR A 298 10.18 -17.97 24.70
CA THR A 298 10.81 -16.73 24.24
C THR A 298 12.24 -16.99 23.77
N CYS A 299 12.58 -16.50 22.58
CA CYS A 299 13.95 -16.44 22.07
C CYS A 299 14.44 -15.00 22.16
N SER A 300 15.33 -14.72 23.11
CA SER A 300 15.92 -13.38 23.26
C SER A 300 17.19 -13.25 22.41
N ILE A 301 17.24 -12.25 21.54
CA ILE A 301 18.40 -11.94 20.69
C ILE A 301 18.80 -10.48 20.94
N ALA A 302 20.06 -10.25 21.29
CA ALA A 302 20.59 -8.89 21.41
C ALA A 302 21.08 -8.40 20.05
N LEU A 303 20.53 -7.29 19.56
CA LEU A 303 20.92 -6.69 18.28
C LEU A 303 21.86 -5.51 18.52
N VAL A 304 23.15 -5.71 18.28
CA VAL A 304 24.16 -4.63 18.42
C VAL A 304 24.21 -3.81 17.14
N GLY A 305 23.61 -2.62 17.19
CA GLY A 305 23.52 -1.69 16.06
C GLY A 305 24.04 -0.29 16.37
N LYS A 306 24.27 0.48 15.31
CA LYS A 306 24.59 1.92 15.36
C LYS A 306 23.36 2.77 15.72
N TYR A 307 22.17 2.34 15.31
CA TYR A 307 20.92 3.10 15.44
C TYR A 307 20.08 2.57 16.61
N THR A 308 20.16 3.20 17.79
CA THR A 308 19.57 2.65 19.03
C THR A 308 18.16 3.13 19.37
N LYS A 309 17.65 4.14 18.63
CA LYS A 309 16.38 4.81 18.98
C LYS A 309 15.21 4.50 18.05
N PHE A 310 15.47 3.99 16.85
CA PHE A 310 14.46 3.82 15.81
C PHE A 310 14.45 2.36 15.36
N SER A 311 13.34 1.65 15.64
CA SER A 311 13.17 0.24 15.29
C SER A 311 13.28 0.01 13.80
N ASP A 312 12.81 0.97 13.01
CA ASP A 312 12.66 0.79 11.57
C ASP A 312 14.00 0.88 10.82
N SER A 313 15.07 1.33 11.49
CA SER A 313 16.43 1.29 10.96
C SER A 313 16.96 -0.15 10.78
N TYR A 314 16.30 -1.14 11.39
CA TYR A 314 16.63 -2.57 11.30
C TYR A 314 15.40 -3.42 10.99
N ALA A 315 14.38 -2.84 10.37
CA ALA A 315 13.10 -3.52 10.15
C ALA A 315 13.27 -4.82 9.37
N SER A 316 14.11 -4.85 8.32
CA SER A 316 14.30 -6.06 7.50
C SER A 316 14.91 -7.20 8.33
N VAL A 317 15.90 -6.87 9.16
CA VAL A 317 16.60 -7.81 10.04
C VAL A 317 15.65 -8.37 11.08
N ILE A 318 14.91 -7.50 11.75
CA ILE A 318 13.93 -7.91 12.77
C ILE A 318 12.86 -8.80 12.14
N LYS A 319 12.34 -8.46 10.95
CA LYS A 319 11.36 -9.30 10.24
C LYS A 319 11.90 -10.67 9.85
N ALA A 320 13.14 -10.76 9.38
CA ALA A 320 13.76 -12.05 9.08
C ALA A 320 13.94 -12.92 10.33
N LEU A 321 14.28 -12.31 11.47
CA LEU A 321 14.35 -13.00 12.77
C LEU A 321 12.96 -13.44 13.24
N GLU A 322 11.94 -12.60 13.09
CA GLU A 322 10.54 -12.96 13.43
C GLU A 322 10.07 -14.16 12.60
N HIS A 323 10.38 -14.20 11.30
CA HIS A 323 10.05 -15.35 10.43
C HIS A 323 10.73 -16.64 10.93
N SER A 324 12.00 -16.55 11.31
CA SER A 324 12.77 -17.69 11.83
C SER A 324 12.23 -18.15 13.18
N ALA A 325 11.92 -17.22 14.09
CA ALA A 325 11.36 -17.50 15.40
C ALA A 325 9.96 -18.16 15.28
N LEU A 326 9.13 -17.68 14.35
CA LEU A 326 7.82 -18.28 14.06
C LEU A 326 7.95 -19.74 13.56
N ALA A 327 8.95 -20.04 12.74
CA ALA A 327 9.19 -21.40 12.24
C ALA A 327 9.54 -22.39 13.37
N ILE A 328 10.19 -21.93 14.43
CA ILE A 328 10.53 -22.73 15.62
C ILE A 328 9.52 -22.55 16.77
N ASN A 329 8.39 -21.87 16.55
CA ASN A 329 7.35 -21.57 17.56
C ASN A 329 7.86 -20.81 18.81
N HIS A 330 8.78 -19.87 18.62
CA HIS A 330 9.28 -18.98 19.68
C HIS A 330 8.82 -17.54 19.47
N LYS A 331 8.54 -16.84 20.56
CA LYS A 331 8.37 -15.38 20.60
C LYS A 331 9.74 -14.71 20.56
N LEU A 332 9.99 -13.91 19.54
CA LEU A 332 11.21 -13.12 19.44
C LEU A 332 11.18 -11.97 20.47
N GLU A 333 12.25 -11.83 21.24
CA GLU A 333 12.51 -10.67 22.09
C GLU A 333 13.83 -10.04 21.65
N ILE A 334 13.77 -8.88 20.98
CA ILE A 334 14.96 -8.12 20.59
C ILE A 334 15.41 -7.25 21.77
N LYS A 335 16.70 -7.34 22.11
CA LYS A 335 17.35 -6.55 23.17
C LYS A 335 18.38 -5.58 22.62
#